data_AF-A0A7L2W3D0-F1
#
_entry.id   AF-A0A7L2W3D0-F1
#
_cell.length_a   1.000
_cell.length_b   1.000
_cell.length_c   1.000
_cell.angle_alpha   90.00
_cell.angle_beta   90.00
_cell.angle_gamma   90.00
#
_symmetry.space_group_name_H-M   'P 1'
#
loop_
_entity.id
_entity.type
_entity.pdbx_description
1 polymer ?
#
loop_
_entity_poly.entity_id
_entity_poly.type
_entity_poly.pdbx_seq_one_letter_code
_entity_poly.pdbx_strand_id
1 'polypeptide(L)'
;QTNELQRKIKDKTQKMMALVAELSMRQTLAIKLQQEMRDKEQFLMTVSTRVDQGLPRPKETENEWLKILRNEKMQEAAAEARTKRAAEEDQAATPGYIHTTAEWRPTAYIPDEYSLPLPRPYGALAPFKPSEPGSNMRHFRKPILKPTEI
;
A
#
# COMPACT_ATOMS: atom_id res chain seq x y z
N GLN A 1 -52.72 -20.72 -44.22
CA GLN A 1 -51.99 -21.95 -43.85
C GLN A 1 -50.58 -22.01 -44.43
N THR A 2 -50.37 -21.70 -45.72
CA THR A 2 -49.05 -21.71 -46.38
C THR A 2 -48.01 -20.76 -45.76
N ASN A 3 -48.40 -19.53 -45.43
CA ASN A 3 -47.50 -18.54 -44.78
C ASN A 3 -47.00 -18.96 -43.39
N GLU A 4 -47.81 -19.65 -42.60
CA GLU A 4 -47.40 -20.14 -41.28
C GLU A 4 -46.36 -21.26 -41.36
N LEU A 5 -46.53 -22.17 -42.33
CA LEU A 5 -45.56 -23.25 -42.56
C LEU A 5 -44.22 -22.67 -43.02
N GLN A 6 -44.23 -21.69 -43.92
CA GLN A 6 -43.01 -21.00 -44.34
C GLN A 6 -42.30 -20.28 -43.17
N ARG A 7 -43.06 -19.64 -42.27
CA ARG A 7 -42.50 -19.03 -41.05
C ARG A 7 -41.83 -20.08 -40.17
N LYS A 8 -42.52 -21.18 -39.86
CA LYS A 8 -41.98 -22.29 -39.04
C LYS A 8 -40.71 -22.89 -39.64
N ILE A 9 -40.64 -23.02 -40.96
CA ILE A 9 -39.44 -23.50 -41.66
C ILE A 9 -38.28 -22.51 -41.46
N LYS A 10 -38.50 -21.22 -41.70
CA LYS A 10 -37.46 -20.18 -41.49
C LYS A 10 -36.96 -20.16 -40.05
N ASP A 11 -37.85 -20.23 -39.07
CA ASP A 11 -37.49 -20.26 -37.65
C ASP A 11 -36.63 -21.47 -37.30
N LYS A 12 -36.96 -22.65 -37.86
CA LYS A 12 -36.20 -23.88 -37.66
C LYS A 12 -34.84 -23.81 -38.35
N THR A 13 -34.75 -23.28 -39.56
CA THR A 13 -33.48 -23.07 -40.26
C THR A 13 -32.59 -22.10 -39.50
N GLN A 14 -33.14 -21.01 -38.96
CA GLN A 14 -32.37 -20.06 -38.15
C GLN A 14 -31.83 -20.71 -36.87
N LYS A 15 -32.65 -21.50 -36.16
CA LYS A 15 -32.20 -22.26 -34.99
C LYS A 15 -31.12 -23.29 -35.35
N MET A 16 -31.26 -23.97 -36.49
CA MET A 16 -30.26 -24.92 -36.97
C MET A 16 -28.94 -24.22 -37.29
N MET A 17 -28.96 -23.07 -37.97
CA MET A 17 -27.75 -22.28 -38.24
C MET A 17 -27.09 -21.80 -36.94
N ALA A 18 -27.86 -21.34 -35.96
CA ALA A 18 -27.34 -20.95 -34.66
C ALA A 18 -26.62 -22.12 -33.96
N LEU A 19 -27.25 -23.31 -33.93
CA LEU A 19 -26.65 -24.50 -33.34
C LEU A 19 -25.39 -24.96 -34.08
N VAL A 20 -25.39 -24.89 -35.42
CA VAL A 20 -24.21 -25.24 -36.24
C VAL A 20 -23.06 -24.25 -35.98
N ALA A 21 -23.35 -22.96 -35.84
CA ALA A 21 -22.35 -21.95 -35.51
C ALA A 21 -21.75 -22.19 -34.11
N GLU A 22 -22.59 -22.46 -33.10
CA GLU A 22 -22.14 -22.81 -31.75
C GLU A 22 -21.27 -24.07 -31.76
N LEU A 23 -21.70 -25.11 -32.47
CA LEU A 23 -20.95 -26.36 -32.57
C LEU A 23 -19.60 -26.15 -33.27
N SER A 24 -19.56 -25.36 -34.34
CA SER A 24 -18.31 -25.00 -35.03
C SER A 24 -17.36 -24.23 -34.11
N MET A 25 -17.86 -23.28 -33.32
CA MET A 25 -17.05 -22.56 -32.34
C MET A 25 -16.47 -23.51 -31.28
N ARG A 26 -17.26 -24.47 -30.79
CA ARG A 26 -16.77 -25.47 -29.83
C ARG A 26 -15.76 -26.43 -30.45
N GLN A 27 -15.98 -26.87 -31.69
CA GLN A 27 -15.04 -27.72 -32.42
C GLN A 27 -13.70 -27.00 -32.64
N THR A 28 -13.73 -25.75 -33.08
CA THR A 28 -12.50 -24.96 -33.27
C THR A 28 -11.76 -24.76 -31.96
N LEU A 29 -12.47 -24.52 -30.85
CA LEU A 29 -11.87 -24.45 -29.52
C LEU A 29 -11.24 -25.79 -29.11
N ALA A 30 -11.94 -26.91 -29.31
CA ALA A 30 -11.42 -28.23 -28.99
C ALA A 30 -10.15 -28.55 -29.78
N ILE A 31 -10.11 -28.22 -31.08
CA ILE A 31 -8.92 -28.41 -31.93
C ILE A 31 -7.76 -27.54 -31.43
N LYS A 32 -8.01 -26.28 -31.06
CA LYS A 32 -6.97 -25.40 -30.49
C LYS A 32 -6.40 -25.96 -29.20
N LEU A 33 -7.25 -26.40 -28.28
CA LEU A 33 -6.80 -27.00 -27.02
C LEU A 33 -6.01 -28.30 -27.24
N GLN A 34 -6.46 -29.15 -28.17
CA GLN A 34 -5.71 -30.36 -28.54
C GLN A 34 -4.35 -30.02 -29.14
N GLN A 35 -4.26 -28.97 -29.96
CA GLN A 35 -2.99 -28.51 -30.48
C GLN A 35 -2.06 -28.03 -29.37
N GLU A 36 -2.55 -27.17 -28.47
CA GLU A 36 -1.78 -26.68 -27.33
C GLU A 36 -1.30 -27.81 -26.41
N MET A 37 -2.13 -28.83 -26.18
CA MET A 37 -1.75 -30.00 -25.39
C MET A 37 -0.58 -30.74 -26.06
N ARG A 38 -0.69 -31.03 -27.35
CA ARG A 38 0.39 -31.71 -28.10
C ARG A 38 1.68 -30.91 -28.11
N ASP A 39 1.60 -29.59 -28.31
CA ASP A 39 2.78 -28.72 -28.33
C ASP A 39 3.49 -28.71 -26.95
N LYS A 40 2.70 -28.62 -25.86
CA LYS A 40 3.22 -28.68 -24.49
C LYS A 40 3.81 -30.06 -24.16
N GLU A 41 3.17 -31.14 -24.58
CA GLU A 41 3.69 -32.51 -24.38
C GLU A 41 5.02 -32.71 -25.10
N GLN A 42 5.12 -32.28 -26.37
CA GLN A 42 6.36 -32.34 -27.14
C GLN A 42 7.48 -31.52 -26.51
N PHE A 43 7.15 -30.33 -26.02
CA PHE A 43 8.08 -29.49 -25.29
C PHE A 43 8.58 -30.17 -24.01
N LEU A 44 7.68 -30.72 -23.19
CA LEU A 44 8.03 -31.44 -21.97
C LEU A 44 8.90 -32.67 -22.25
N MET A 45 8.56 -33.46 -23.27
CA MET A 45 9.37 -34.61 -23.70
C MET A 45 10.79 -34.17 -24.10
N THR A 46 10.89 -33.08 -24.85
CA THR A 46 12.20 -32.53 -25.27
C THR A 46 13.02 -32.06 -24.07
N VAL A 47 12.40 -31.38 -23.11
CA VAL A 47 13.09 -30.93 -21.89
C VAL A 47 13.49 -32.12 -21.03
N SER A 48 12.61 -33.11 -20.84
CA SER A 48 12.91 -34.31 -20.06
C SER A 48 14.10 -35.05 -20.64
N THR A 49 14.08 -35.34 -21.94
CA THR A 49 15.20 -36.05 -22.59
C THR A 49 16.52 -35.30 -22.48
N ARG A 50 16.52 -33.97 -22.56
CA ARG A 50 17.72 -33.15 -22.32
C ARG A 50 18.20 -33.24 -20.89
N VAL A 51 17.29 -33.18 -19.92
CA VAL A 51 17.64 -33.30 -18.49
C VAL A 51 18.24 -34.67 -18.20
N ASP A 52 17.67 -35.74 -18.76
CA ASP A 52 18.19 -37.10 -18.62
C ASP A 52 19.59 -37.25 -19.22
N GLN A 53 19.87 -36.51 -20.31
CA GLN A 53 21.18 -36.43 -20.95
C GLN A 53 22.16 -35.47 -20.23
N GLY A 54 21.72 -34.79 -19.16
CA GLY A 54 22.52 -33.79 -18.45
C GLY A 54 22.75 -32.49 -19.24
N LEU A 55 22.01 -32.28 -20.34
CA LEU A 55 22.09 -31.07 -21.15
C LEU A 55 21.30 -29.93 -20.49
N PRO A 56 21.74 -28.67 -20.67
CA PRO A 56 21.03 -27.52 -20.14
C PRO A 56 19.64 -27.37 -20.80
N ARG A 57 18.68 -26.89 -20.00
CA ARG A 57 17.33 -26.57 -20.47
C ARG A 57 17.37 -25.45 -21.53
N PRO A 58 16.36 -25.36 -22.41
CA PRO A 58 16.28 -24.25 -23.37
C PRO A 58 16.33 -22.88 -22.69
N LYS A 59 17.07 -21.93 -23.28
CA LYS A 59 17.27 -20.57 -22.72
C LYS A 59 15.96 -19.80 -22.53
N GLU A 60 14.98 -20.03 -23.41
CA GLU A 60 13.67 -19.38 -23.33
C GLU A 60 12.93 -19.77 -22.05
N THR A 61 12.97 -21.06 -21.70
CA THR A 61 12.36 -21.60 -20.47
C THR A 61 13.00 -21.02 -19.22
N GLU A 62 14.32 -20.87 -19.23
CA GLU A 62 15.05 -20.26 -18.11
C GLU A 62 14.68 -18.78 -17.94
N ASN A 63 14.56 -18.03 -19.04
CA ASN A 63 14.11 -16.64 -19.00
C ASN A 63 12.68 -16.50 -18.47
N GLU A 64 11.77 -17.39 -18.85
CA GLU A 64 10.40 -17.42 -18.33
C GLU A 64 10.37 -17.74 -16.84
N TRP A 65 11.16 -18.71 -16.41
CA TRP A 65 11.31 -19.05 -15.00
C TRP A 65 11.81 -17.87 -14.16
N LEU A 66 12.83 -17.16 -14.64
CA LEU A 66 13.34 -15.96 -13.98
C LEU A 66 12.30 -14.83 -13.90
N LYS A 67 11.42 -14.71 -14.90
CA LYS A 67 10.29 -13.76 -14.85
C LYS A 67 9.28 -14.15 -13.77
N ILE A 68 8.96 -15.43 -13.65
CA ILE A 68 8.04 -15.94 -12.61
C ILE A 68 8.61 -15.64 -11.23
N LEU A 69 9.87 -16.01 -10.96
CA LEU A 69 10.54 -15.74 -9.68
C LEU A 69 10.57 -14.25 -9.34
N ARG A 70 10.83 -13.38 -10.35
CA ARG A 70 10.78 -11.93 -10.15
C ARG A 70 9.38 -11.47 -9.75
N ASN A 71 8.35 -11.97 -10.42
CA ASN A 71 6.97 -11.59 -10.16
C ASN A 71 6.51 -12.07 -8.79
N GLU A 72 6.85 -13.30 -8.40
CA GLU A 72 6.58 -13.84 -7.06
C GLU A 72 7.22 -12.96 -5.98
N LYS A 73 8.52 -12.65 -6.11
CA LYS A 73 9.21 -11.76 -5.18
C LYS A 73 8.56 -10.37 -5.09
N MET A 74 8.09 -9.82 -6.22
CA MET A 74 7.37 -8.55 -6.21
C MET A 74 6.02 -8.65 -5.50
N GLN A 75 5.29 -9.76 -5.69
CA GLN A 75 4.01 -10.00 -5.02
C GLN A 75 4.19 -10.17 -3.52
N GLU A 76 5.20 -10.94 -3.09
CA GLU A 76 5.57 -11.09 -1.68
C GLU A 76 5.90 -9.74 -1.05
N ALA A 77 6.78 -8.96 -1.67
CA ALA A 77 7.13 -7.62 -1.18
C ALA A 77 5.91 -6.67 -1.13
N ALA A 78 5.01 -6.76 -2.10
CA ALA A 78 3.77 -5.98 -2.10
C ALA A 78 2.81 -6.43 -0.99
N ALA A 79 2.72 -7.73 -0.71
CA ALA A 79 1.92 -8.27 0.39
C ALA A 79 2.51 -7.87 1.75
N GLU A 80 3.83 -7.93 1.91
CA GLU A 80 4.53 -7.43 3.10
C GLU A 80 4.32 -5.93 3.30
N ALA A 81 4.39 -5.12 2.22
CA ALA A 81 4.12 -3.70 2.32
C ALA A 81 2.67 -3.40 2.71
N ARG A 82 1.70 -4.18 2.20
CA ARG A 82 0.28 -4.05 2.58
C ARG A 82 0.05 -4.43 4.04
N THR A 83 0.65 -5.52 4.50
CA THR A 83 0.52 -5.96 5.91
C THR A 83 1.17 -4.97 6.88
N LYS A 84 2.35 -4.42 6.54
CA LYS A 84 2.99 -3.34 7.33
C LYS A 84 2.12 -2.09 7.41
N ARG A 85 1.56 -1.63 6.28
CA ARG A 85 0.66 -0.46 6.25
C ARG A 85 -0.60 -0.69 7.08
N ALA A 86 -1.22 -1.86 6.97
CA ALA A 86 -2.38 -2.19 7.79
C ALA A 86 -2.04 -2.18 9.30
N ALA A 87 -0.87 -2.72 9.69
CA ALA A 87 -0.43 -2.68 11.08
C ALA A 87 -0.14 -1.25 11.56
N GLU A 88 0.43 -0.38 10.72
CA GLU A 88 0.62 1.05 11.02
C GLU A 88 -0.71 1.78 11.18
N GLU A 89 -1.70 1.49 10.32
CA GLU A 89 -3.06 2.03 10.41
C GLU A 89 -3.79 1.58 11.69
N ASP A 90 -3.65 0.30 12.07
CA ASP A 90 -4.22 -0.23 13.32
C ASP A 90 -3.58 0.42 14.56
N GLN A 91 -2.26 0.61 14.55
CA GLN A 91 -1.55 1.36 15.60
C GLN A 91 -2.04 2.82 15.66
N ALA A 92 -2.23 3.44 14.49
CA ALA A 92 -2.74 4.80 14.38
C ALA A 92 -4.18 4.97 14.90
N ALA A 93 -5.01 3.95 14.74
CA ALA A 93 -6.38 3.92 15.25
C ALA A 93 -6.47 3.76 16.77
N THR A 94 -5.36 3.47 17.45
CA THR A 94 -5.35 3.30 18.92
C THR A 94 -5.61 4.65 19.61
N PRO A 95 -6.57 4.73 20.56
CA PRO A 95 -6.85 5.97 21.28
C PRO A 95 -5.61 6.52 22.00
N GLY A 96 -5.26 7.78 21.71
CA GLY A 96 -4.07 8.44 22.27
C GLY A 96 -2.82 8.39 21.38
N TYR A 97 -2.89 7.78 20.19
CA TYR A 97 -1.80 7.80 19.22
C TYR A 97 -1.64 9.19 18.59
N ILE A 98 -0.41 9.71 18.58
CA ILE A 98 -0.05 11.01 17.98
C ILE A 98 0.83 10.72 16.76
N HIS A 99 0.35 11.08 15.56
CA HIS A 99 1.14 10.96 14.34
C HIS A 99 2.30 11.99 14.35
N THR A 100 3.52 11.55 14.60
CA THR A 100 4.73 12.39 14.51
C THR A 100 5.80 11.72 13.66
N THR A 101 6.41 12.47 12.74
CA THR A 101 7.62 12.06 12.01
C THR A 101 8.90 12.24 12.82
N ALA A 102 8.83 12.89 13.98
CA ALA A 102 9.95 13.04 14.90
C ALA A 102 10.24 11.71 15.62
N GLU A 103 11.51 11.33 15.68
CA GLU A 103 11.94 10.19 16.49
C GLU A 103 11.64 10.45 17.97
N TRP A 104 11.16 9.42 18.69
CA TRP A 104 10.94 9.53 20.12
C TRP A 104 12.29 9.68 20.83
N ARG A 105 12.50 10.78 21.56
CA ARG A 105 13.74 11.05 22.29
C ARG A 105 13.49 11.21 23.79
N PRO A 106 13.15 10.14 24.52
CA PRO A 106 12.84 10.22 25.96
C PRO A 106 13.95 10.84 26.81
N THR A 107 15.21 10.70 26.37
CA THR A 107 16.39 11.13 27.14
C THR A 107 17.04 12.41 26.60
N ALA A 108 16.63 12.96 25.46
CA ALA A 108 17.33 14.11 24.83
C ALA A 108 17.20 15.44 25.60
N TYR A 109 16.33 15.50 26.60
CA TYR A 109 16.15 16.67 27.46
C TYR A 109 16.53 16.41 28.92
N ILE A 110 17.12 15.24 29.22
CA ILE A 110 17.70 14.95 30.53
C ILE A 110 19.19 15.30 30.42
N PRO A 111 19.67 16.38 31.07
CA PRO A 111 21.09 16.69 31.07
C PRO A 111 21.89 15.50 31.64
N ASP A 112 22.97 15.09 30.95
CA ASP A 112 23.86 14.01 31.40
C ASP A 112 24.56 14.34 32.73
N GLU A 113 24.69 15.63 33.03
CA GLU A 113 25.16 16.12 34.32
C GLU A 113 24.02 16.08 35.33
N TYR A 114 24.26 15.46 36.49
CA TYR A 114 23.35 15.30 37.64
C TYR A 114 22.70 16.60 38.18
N SER A 115 22.91 17.75 37.55
CA SER A 115 22.17 18.98 37.80
C SER A 115 20.87 18.98 36.99
N LEU A 116 19.87 18.22 37.46
CA LEU A 116 18.48 18.59 37.21
C LEU A 116 18.32 20.09 37.57
N PRO A 117 17.58 20.90 36.79
CA PRO A 117 17.42 22.32 37.07
C PRO A 117 16.53 22.50 38.31
N LEU A 118 17.09 22.20 39.48
CA LEU A 118 16.52 22.57 40.76
C LEU A 118 16.54 24.10 40.80
N PRO A 119 15.41 24.75 41.13
CA PRO A 119 15.35 26.21 41.20
C PRO A 119 16.44 26.71 42.16
N ARG A 120 17.43 27.43 41.62
CA ARG A 120 18.50 28.01 42.45
C ARG A 120 17.91 29.23 43.17
N PRO A 121 18.01 29.33 44.51
CA PRO A 121 17.59 30.54 45.20
C PRO A 121 18.42 31.72 44.70
N TYR A 122 17.80 32.88 44.51
CA TYR A 122 18.40 34.08 43.90
C TYR A 122 19.60 34.69 44.66
N GLY A 123 20.06 34.04 45.73
CA GLY A 123 21.24 34.44 46.50
C GLY A 123 21.13 35.86 47.07
N ALA A 124 22.28 36.52 47.22
CA ALA A 124 22.36 37.88 47.75
C ALA A 124 21.83 38.97 46.79
N LEU A 125 21.60 38.62 45.52
CA LEU A 125 21.09 39.52 44.47
C LEU A 125 19.62 39.18 44.13
N ALA A 126 18.84 38.83 45.16
CA ALA A 126 17.40 38.63 45.00
C ALA A 126 16.77 39.90 44.42
N PRO A 127 15.87 39.79 43.42
CA PRO A 127 15.20 40.95 42.85
C PRO A 127 14.53 41.75 43.96
N PHE A 128 14.91 43.02 44.06
CA PHE A 128 14.46 43.91 45.12
C PHE A 128 12.94 44.07 45.06
N LYS A 129 12.27 43.84 46.19
CA LYS A 129 10.84 44.17 46.30
C LYS A 129 10.71 45.69 46.06
N PRO A 130 9.93 46.15 45.07
CA PRO A 130 9.79 47.57 44.82
C PRO A 130 9.32 48.28 46.10
N SER A 131 9.97 49.40 46.43
CA SER A 131 9.64 50.18 47.62
C SER A 131 8.21 50.71 47.57
N GLU A 132 7.59 50.84 48.73
CA GLU A 132 6.26 51.44 48.81
C GLU A 132 6.30 52.89 48.28
N PRO A 133 5.32 53.30 47.47
CA PRO A 133 5.31 54.64 46.88
C PRO A 133 5.31 55.70 48.00
N GLY A 134 6.37 56.52 48.05
CA GLY A 134 6.49 57.57 49.06
C GLY A 134 5.45 58.68 48.92
N SER A 135 5.21 59.45 50.00
CA SER A 135 4.19 60.51 50.07
C SER A 135 4.29 61.59 48.97
N ASN A 136 5.46 61.75 48.33
CA ASN A 136 5.69 62.65 47.19
C ASN A 136 5.16 62.14 45.84
N MET A 137 4.70 60.89 45.75
CA MET A 137 4.17 60.29 44.50
C MET A 137 2.69 60.61 44.24
N ARG A 138 2.09 61.56 44.97
CA ARG A 138 0.67 61.95 44.82
C ARG A 138 0.28 62.46 43.42
N HIS A 139 1.26 62.94 42.66
CA HIS A 139 1.04 63.46 41.30
C HIS A 139 1.32 62.44 40.18
N PHE A 140 1.81 61.24 40.51
CA PHE A 140 2.05 60.21 39.50
C PHE A 140 0.75 59.46 39.19
N ARG A 141 0.21 59.60 37.97
CA ARG A 141 -0.94 58.84 37.47
C ARG A 141 -0.47 57.82 36.44
N LYS A 142 -0.80 56.54 36.65
CA LYS A 142 -0.50 55.49 35.66
C LYS A 142 -1.27 55.79 34.36
N PRO A 143 -0.63 55.67 33.19
CA PRO A 143 -1.33 55.85 31.91
C PRO A 143 -2.38 54.75 31.74
N ILE A 144 -3.55 55.11 31.22
CA ILE A 144 -4.59 54.15 30.84
C ILE A 144 -4.16 53.52 29.52
N LEU A 145 -3.83 52.23 29.55
CA LEU A 145 -3.48 51.48 28.34
C LEU A 145 -4.74 51.33 27.48
N LYS A 146 -4.65 51.74 26.21
CA LYS A 146 -5.74 51.51 25.25
C LYS A 146 -5.75 50.02 24.86
N PRO A 147 -6.92 49.38 24.76
CA PRO A 147 -7.00 48.01 24.25
C PRO A 147 -6.51 47.99 22.79
N THR A 148 -5.52 47.14 22.51
CA THR A 148 -5.14 46.80 21.14
C THR A 148 -6.15 45.79 20.61
N GLU A 149 -6.80 46.13 19.50
CA GLU A 149 -7.66 45.21 18.76
C GLU A 149 -6.78 44.08 18.18
N ILE A 150 -7.16 42.83 18.47
CA ILE A 150 -6.56 41.62 17.87
C ILE A 150 -7.37 41.27 16.62
#